data_AF-A0A1X7VNU2-F1
#
_entry.id   AF-A0A1X7VNU2-F1
#
_cell.length_a   1.000
_cell.length_b   1.000
_cell.length_c   1.000
_cell.angle_alpha   90.00
_cell.angle_beta   90.00
_cell.angle_gamma   90.00
#
_symmetry.space_group_name_H-M   'P 1'
#
loop_
_entity.id
_entity.type
_entity.pdbx_description
1 polymer ?
#
loop_
_entity_poly.entity_id
_entity_poly.type
_entity_poly.pdbx_seq_one_letter_code
_entity_poly.pdbx_strand_id
1 'polypeptide(L)'
;MLVDILNKYILNVSIATFVPKVRRSFQKFPKWFTGQIRHHLNQLRSQRRKSRVAKVHSAILFSLEAMLQEEISIARSNYEAALVDKFAFSNDDTIYSYIRSLLHSNSIPNVVSIGDESESSDEGKARLFNSFFHSVFLPHDASAPFSH
;
A
#
# COMPACT_ATOMS: atom_id res chain seq x y z
N MET A 1 -11.15 36.84 5.45
CA MET A 1 -10.90 36.41 6.84
C MET A 1 -12.11 35.69 7.47
N LEU A 2 -13.27 36.33 7.69
CA LEU A 2 -14.46 35.67 8.25
C LEU A 2 -15.05 34.58 7.33
N VAL A 3 -15.09 34.82 6.03
CA VAL A 3 -15.58 33.87 5.02
C VAL A 3 -14.70 32.62 4.92
N ASP A 4 -13.39 32.78 5.04
CA ASP A 4 -12.42 31.67 4.99
C ASP A 4 -12.56 30.74 6.21
N ILE A 5 -12.82 31.33 7.38
CA ILE A 5 -13.07 30.59 8.62
C ILE A 5 -14.36 29.77 8.50
N LEU A 6 -15.40 30.38 7.93
CA LEU A 6 -16.70 29.73 7.74
C LEU A 6 -16.62 28.57 6.73
N ASN A 7 -15.92 28.77 5.61
CA ASN A 7 -15.69 27.72 4.62
C ASN A 7 -14.89 26.55 5.18
N LYS A 8 -13.86 26.83 5.97
CA LYS A 8 -13.06 25.79 6.63
C LYS A 8 -13.88 25.02 7.66
N TYR A 9 -14.78 25.69 8.37
CA TYR A 9 -15.71 25.06 9.31
C TYR A 9 -16.70 24.13 8.60
N ILE A 10 -17.36 24.61 7.54
CA ILE A 10 -18.33 23.82 6.76
C ILE A 10 -17.66 22.58 6.16
N LEU A 11 -16.48 22.73 5.56
CA LEU A 11 -15.73 21.58 5.02
C LEU A 11 -15.41 20.54 6.10
N ASN A 12 -14.95 20.98 7.27
CA ASN A 12 -14.62 20.05 8.36
C ASN A 12 -15.85 19.31 8.90
N VAL A 13 -16.98 20.00 9.03
CA VAL A 13 -18.26 19.38 9.46
C VAL A 13 -18.75 18.38 8.41
N SER A 14 -18.71 18.76 7.14
CA SER A 14 -19.10 17.88 6.03
C SER A 14 -18.22 16.64 5.93
N ILE A 15 -16.89 16.79 6.05
CA ILE A 15 -15.96 15.65 6.10
C ILE A 15 -16.27 14.76 7.30
N ALA A 16 -16.51 15.34 8.47
CA ALA A 16 -16.79 14.57 9.67
C ALA A 16 -18.10 13.76 9.59
N THR A 17 -19.09 14.27 8.86
CA THR A 17 -20.45 13.72 8.78
C THR A 17 -20.61 12.74 7.62
N PHE A 18 -20.04 13.07 6.46
CA PHE A 18 -20.32 12.35 5.20
C PHE A 18 -19.17 11.51 4.69
N VAL A 19 -17.95 11.64 5.24
CA VAL A 19 -16.83 10.78 4.85
C VAL A 19 -16.75 9.61 5.84
N PRO A 20 -16.96 8.36 5.38
CA PRO A 20 -16.80 7.18 6.24
C PRO A 20 -15.39 7.13 6.82
N LYS A 21 -15.28 7.26 8.15
CA LYS A 21 -14.01 7.18 8.86
C LYS A 21 -13.60 5.72 9.02
N VAL A 22 -13.01 5.15 7.99
CA VAL A 22 -12.46 3.79 8.08
C VAL A 22 -11.13 3.83 8.83
N ARG A 23 -11.09 3.27 10.04
CA ARG A 23 -9.84 3.04 10.75
C ARG A 23 -9.08 1.91 10.05
N ARG A 24 -8.17 2.27 9.16
CA ARG A 24 -7.21 1.29 8.61
C ARG A 24 -6.15 1.02 9.67
N SER A 25 -6.21 -0.15 10.28
CA SER A 25 -5.08 -0.65 11.07
C SER A 25 -3.93 -0.91 10.11
N PHE A 26 -2.89 -0.08 10.17
CA PHE A 26 -1.66 -0.34 9.45
C PHE A 26 -0.96 -1.53 10.12
N GLN A 27 -1.15 -2.73 9.58
CA GLN A 27 -0.32 -3.87 9.93
C GLN A 27 1.11 -3.55 9.49
N LYS A 28 1.95 -3.17 10.47
CA LYS A 28 3.37 -2.83 10.23
C LYS A 28 4.19 -4.02 9.75
N PHE A 29 3.67 -5.24 9.90
CA PHE A 29 4.36 -6.48 9.56
C PHE A 29 3.42 -7.41 8.78
N PRO A 30 3.97 -8.25 7.90
CA PRO A 30 3.22 -9.31 7.23
C PRO A 30 2.51 -10.24 8.22
N LYS A 31 1.42 -10.88 7.77
CA LYS A 31 0.62 -11.78 8.62
C LYS A 31 1.43 -12.98 9.15
N TRP A 32 2.44 -13.43 8.41
CA TRP A 32 3.35 -14.51 8.78
C TRP A 32 4.50 -14.09 9.70
N PHE A 33 4.57 -12.82 10.10
CA PHE A 33 5.69 -12.29 10.88
C PHE A 33 5.54 -12.58 12.38
N THR A 34 6.36 -13.49 12.90
CA THR A 34 6.23 -14.00 14.27
C THR A 34 6.84 -13.05 15.33
N GLY A 35 6.56 -13.32 16.61
CA GLY A 35 7.24 -12.63 17.72
C GLY A 35 8.76 -12.85 17.74
N GLN A 36 9.20 -14.05 17.37
CA GLN A 36 10.61 -14.43 17.31
C GLN A 36 11.36 -13.62 16.24
N ILE A 37 10.82 -13.57 15.02
CA ILE A 37 11.40 -12.79 13.92
C ILE A 37 11.48 -11.30 14.31
N ARG A 38 10.47 -10.76 15.01
CA ARG A 38 10.53 -9.38 15.53
C ARG A 38 11.66 -9.21 16.54
N HIS A 39 11.84 -10.15 17.44
CA HIS A 39 12.89 -10.12 18.43
C HIS A 39 14.27 -10.10 17.76
N HIS A 40 14.54 -11.05 16.86
CA HIS A 40 15.79 -11.14 16.11
C HIS A 40 16.03 -9.91 15.21
N LEU A 41 15.01 -9.37 14.57
CA LEU A 41 15.10 -8.12 13.82
C LEU A 41 15.50 -6.94 14.72
N ASN A 42 14.94 -6.84 15.92
CA ASN A 42 15.30 -5.80 16.88
C ASN A 42 16.72 -5.97 17.43
N GLN A 43 17.14 -7.21 17.67
CA GLN A 43 18.52 -7.52 18.04
C GLN A 43 19.49 -7.10 16.93
N LEU A 44 19.22 -7.48 15.68
CA LEU A 44 20.02 -7.09 14.51
C LEU A 44 20.13 -5.57 14.39
N ARG A 45 19.01 -4.83 14.52
CA ARG A 45 19.00 -3.37 14.50
C ARG A 45 19.87 -2.78 15.60
N SER A 46 19.78 -3.33 16.81
CA SER A 46 20.58 -2.91 17.96
C SER A 46 22.08 -3.15 17.71
N GLN A 47 22.43 -4.30 17.17
CA GLN A 47 23.81 -4.65 16.84
C GLN A 47 24.37 -3.78 15.70
N ARG A 48 23.58 -3.50 14.66
CA ARG A 48 23.97 -2.57 13.57
C ARG A 48 24.24 -1.16 14.09
N ARG A 49 23.44 -0.70 15.06
CA ARG A 49 23.68 0.60 15.69
C ARG A 49 24.99 0.62 16.46
N LYS A 50 25.28 -0.44 17.24
CA LYS A 50 26.52 -0.58 18.00
C LYS A 50 27.75 -0.70 17.09
N SER A 51 27.68 -1.51 16.04
CA SER A 51 28.79 -1.70 15.09
C SER A 51 29.10 -0.43 14.31
N ARG A 52 28.09 0.37 13.94
CA ARG A 52 28.27 1.68 13.30
C ARG A 52 29.02 2.66 14.19
N VAL A 53 28.71 2.68 15.50
CA VAL A 53 29.41 3.53 16.47
C VAL A 53 30.84 3.03 16.69
N ALA A 54 31.04 1.71 16.79
CA ALA A 54 32.34 1.10 17.00
C ALA A 54 33.25 1.05 15.75
N LYS A 55 32.69 1.29 14.54
CA LYS A 55 33.34 1.07 13.24
C LYS A 55 33.92 -0.34 13.05
N VAL A 56 33.30 -1.35 13.67
CA VAL A 56 33.72 -2.76 13.57
C VAL A 56 32.70 -3.54 12.75
N HIS A 57 33.15 -4.18 11.67
CA HIS A 57 32.37 -5.23 11.00
C HIS A 57 32.42 -6.50 11.85
N SER A 58 31.34 -6.81 12.57
CA SER A 58 31.25 -8.04 13.37
C SER A 58 30.74 -9.20 12.49
N ALA A 59 31.49 -10.29 12.40
CA ALA A 59 31.01 -11.55 11.79
C ALA A 59 29.67 -12.02 12.40
N ILE A 60 29.44 -11.68 13.67
CA ILE A 60 28.18 -11.89 14.41
C ILE A 60 26.96 -11.22 13.73
N LEU A 61 27.15 -10.06 13.09
CA LEU A 61 26.07 -9.39 12.37
C LEU A 61 25.66 -10.18 11.13
N PHE A 62 26.64 -10.72 10.41
CA PHE A 62 26.38 -11.52 9.22
C PHE A 62 25.68 -12.83 9.59
N SER A 63 26.10 -13.50 10.66
CA SER A 63 25.43 -14.73 11.12
C SER A 63 24.01 -14.48 11.62
N LEU A 64 23.78 -13.40 12.38
CA LEU A 64 22.43 -12.99 12.81
C LEU A 64 21.54 -12.62 11.62
N GLU A 65 22.11 -11.99 10.59
CA GLU A 65 21.37 -11.65 9.37
C GLU A 65 20.98 -12.88 8.57
N ALA A 66 21.91 -13.83 8.39
CA ALA A 66 21.63 -15.10 7.71
C ALA A 66 20.55 -15.90 8.45
N MET A 67 20.66 -16.04 9.77
CA MET A 67 19.66 -16.71 10.61
C MET A 67 18.28 -16.05 10.48
N LEU A 68 18.22 -14.72 10.53
CA LEU A 68 16.96 -13.98 10.40
C LEU A 68 16.33 -14.18 9.02
N GLN A 69 17.13 -14.20 7.95
CA GLN A 69 16.64 -14.46 6.60
C GLN A 69 16.08 -15.87 6.46
N GLU A 70 16.76 -16.86 7.04
CA GLU A 70 16.29 -18.24 7.08
C GLU A 70 14.95 -18.36 7.83
N GLU A 71 14.85 -17.79 9.03
CA GLU A 71 13.60 -17.79 9.80
C GLU A 71 12.44 -17.12 9.05
N ILE A 72 12.71 -16.00 8.38
CA ILE A 72 11.71 -15.30 7.55
C ILE A 72 11.26 -16.21 6.40
N SER A 73 12.19 -16.88 5.74
CA SER A 73 11.89 -17.79 4.63
C SER A 73 11.02 -18.95 5.11
N ILE A 74 11.39 -19.60 6.21
CA ILE A 74 10.64 -20.72 6.80
C ILE A 74 9.24 -20.26 7.23
N ALA A 75 9.13 -19.17 7.96
CA ALA A 75 7.83 -18.68 8.45
C ALA A 75 6.89 -18.31 7.30
N ARG A 76 7.44 -17.70 6.24
CA ARG A 76 6.68 -17.39 5.03
C ARG A 76 6.21 -18.67 4.32
N SER A 77 7.10 -19.61 4.06
CA SER A 77 6.76 -20.88 3.39
C SER A 77 5.71 -21.67 4.17
N ASN A 78 5.82 -21.75 5.49
CA ASN A 78 4.85 -22.42 6.35
C ASN A 78 3.48 -21.75 6.29
N TYR A 79 3.44 -20.42 6.27
CA TYR A 79 2.19 -19.68 6.13
C TYR A 79 1.54 -19.90 4.76
N GLU A 80 2.33 -19.88 3.69
CA GLU A 80 1.85 -20.13 2.32
C GLU A 80 1.31 -21.56 2.19
N ALA A 81 2.01 -22.56 2.73
CA ALA A 81 1.52 -23.94 2.79
C ALA A 81 0.20 -24.03 3.56
N ALA A 82 0.10 -23.39 4.74
CA ALA A 82 -1.13 -23.38 5.52
C ALA A 82 -2.31 -22.70 4.80
N LEU A 83 -2.05 -21.70 3.94
CA LEU A 83 -3.10 -21.10 3.11
C LEU A 83 -3.61 -22.07 2.04
N VAL A 84 -2.70 -22.81 1.40
CA VAL A 84 -3.05 -23.82 0.41
C VAL A 84 -3.85 -24.95 1.05
N ASP A 85 -3.42 -25.44 2.22
CA ASP A 85 -4.14 -26.49 2.96
C ASP A 85 -5.54 -26.02 3.35
N LYS A 86 -5.68 -24.82 3.92
CA LYS A 86 -7.00 -24.27 4.28
C LYS A 86 -7.90 -24.11 3.06
N PHE A 87 -7.35 -23.71 1.93
CA PHE A 87 -8.13 -23.64 0.70
C PHE A 87 -8.59 -25.03 0.25
N ALA A 88 -7.68 -26.02 0.24
CA ALA A 88 -7.97 -27.38 -0.19
C ALA A 88 -9.01 -28.09 0.68
N PHE A 89 -8.96 -27.90 2.00
CA PHE A 89 -9.80 -28.65 2.96
C PHE A 89 -11.00 -27.87 3.49
N SER A 90 -10.98 -26.53 3.47
CA SER A 90 -12.05 -25.69 4.00
C SER A 90 -12.59 -24.63 3.03
N ASN A 91 -12.11 -24.60 1.79
CA ASN A 91 -12.47 -23.61 0.77
C ASN A 91 -12.35 -22.16 1.29
N ASP A 92 -11.29 -21.90 2.06
CA ASP A 92 -11.02 -20.61 2.70
C ASP A 92 -10.39 -19.62 1.69
N ASP A 93 -11.12 -18.54 1.38
CA ASP A 93 -10.71 -17.49 0.43
C ASP A 93 -9.54 -16.60 0.92
N THR A 94 -9.00 -16.84 2.12
CA THR A 94 -7.84 -16.10 2.64
C THR A 94 -6.62 -16.19 1.72
N ILE A 95 -6.49 -17.26 0.94
CA ILE A 95 -5.46 -17.37 -0.10
C ILE A 95 -5.59 -16.27 -1.16
N TYR A 96 -6.80 -15.95 -1.61
CA TYR A 96 -7.04 -14.87 -2.57
C TYR A 96 -6.83 -13.49 -1.96
N SER A 97 -7.10 -13.32 -0.66
CA SER A 97 -6.74 -12.09 0.06
C SER A 97 -5.22 -11.91 0.10
N TYR A 98 -4.47 -12.98 0.34
CA TYR A 98 -3.01 -12.96 0.35
C TYR A 98 -2.45 -12.65 -1.05
N ILE A 99 -2.92 -13.35 -2.09
CA ILE A 99 -2.53 -13.09 -3.49
C ILE A 99 -2.84 -11.64 -3.87
N ARG A 100 -4.06 -11.15 -3.56
CA ARG A 100 -4.41 -9.75 -3.77
C ARG A 100 -3.44 -8.81 -3.06
N SER A 101 -3.04 -9.10 -1.82
CA SER A 101 -2.08 -8.25 -1.11
C SER A 101 -0.68 -8.22 -1.75
N LEU A 102 -0.27 -9.28 -2.44
CA LEU A 102 0.98 -9.30 -3.22
C LEU A 102 0.85 -8.49 -4.52
N LEU A 103 -0.32 -8.56 -5.15
CA LEU A 103 -0.60 -7.86 -6.42
C LEU A 103 -0.97 -6.38 -6.23
N HIS A 104 -1.45 -5.99 -5.04
CA HIS A 104 -1.72 -4.60 -4.70
C HIS A 104 -0.42 -3.84 -4.41
N SER A 105 0.44 -3.70 -5.41
CA SER A 105 1.29 -2.53 -5.49
C SER A 105 0.36 -1.35 -5.81
N ASN A 106 0.11 -0.46 -4.85
CA ASN A 106 -0.63 0.80 -5.06
C ASN A 106 0.12 1.78 -5.97
N SER A 107 1.01 1.30 -6.83
CA SER A 107 1.68 2.08 -7.85
C SER A 107 0.69 2.31 -8.98
N ILE A 108 0.55 3.58 -9.37
CA ILE A 108 -0.03 3.94 -10.65
C ILE A 108 0.70 3.11 -11.73
N PRO A 109 -0.01 2.47 -12.68
CA PRO A 109 0.62 1.74 -13.76
C PRO A 109 1.74 2.58 -14.41
N ASN A 110 2.84 1.94 -14.77
CA ASN A 110 3.96 2.64 -15.44
C ASN A 110 3.51 3.30 -16.74
N VAL A 111 2.50 2.73 -17.39
CA VAL A 111 1.82 3.27 -18.58
C VAL A 111 0.32 3.16 -18.37
N VAL A 112 -0.42 4.21 -18.69
CA VAL A 112 -1.89 4.23 -18.73
C VAL A 112 -2.31 4.47 -20.18
N SER A 113 -3.36 3.80 -20.65
CA SER A 113 -3.88 3.98 -22.01
C SER A 113 -5.39 4.17 -22.07
N ILE A 114 -5.83 4.96 -23.06
CA ILE A 114 -7.24 5.12 -23.44
C ILE A 114 -7.33 5.01 -24.97
N GLY A 115 -8.03 4.00 -25.49
CA GLY A 115 -8.01 3.71 -26.93
C GLY A 115 -6.58 3.54 -27.47
N ASP A 116 -6.19 4.39 -28.42
CA ASP A 116 -4.86 4.38 -29.05
C ASP A 116 -3.83 5.30 -28.35
N GLU A 117 -4.24 6.09 -27.35
CA GLU A 117 -3.34 6.96 -26.60
C GLU A 117 -2.75 6.23 -25.40
N SER A 118 -1.44 6.37 -25.17
CA SER A 118 -0.76 5.81 -24.01
C SER A 118 0.29 6.77 -23.46
N GLU A 119 0.33 6.90 -22.13
CA GLU A 119 1.20 7.84 -21.43
C GLU A 119 1.92 7.18 -20.26
N SER A 120 3.22 7.49 -20.14
CA SER A 120 4.09 7.00 -19.07
C SER A 120 4.49 8.09 -18.08
N SER A 121 4.33 9.36 -18.44
CA SER A 121 4.56 10.52 -17.58
C SER A 121 3.41 10.71 -16.59
N ASP A 122 3.70 11.17 -15.37
CA ASP A 122 2.65 11.39 -14.36
C ASP A 122 1.63 12.45 -14.80
N GLU A 123 2.09 13.48 -15.52
CA GLU A 123 1.22 14.50 -16.11
C GLU A 123 0.31 13.91 -17.20
N GLY A 124 0.86 13.10 -18.11
CA GLY A 124 0.10 12.42 -19.15
C GLY A 124 -0.94 11.46 -18.58
N LYS A 125 -0.59 10.72 -17.52
CA LYS A 125 -1.52 9.84 -16.79
C LYS A 125 -2.68 10.61 -16.16
N ALA A 126 -2.40 11.75 -15.52
CA ALA A 126 -3.44 12.60 -14.93
C ALA A 126 -4.38 13.16 -16.01
N ARG A 127 -3.81 13.55 -17.15
CA ARG A 127 -4.58 14.04 -18.31
C ARG A 127 -5.49 12.96 -18.88
N LEU A 128 -4.96 11.76 -19.14
CA LEU A 128 -5.74 10.61 -19.62
C LEU A 128 -6.87 10.25 -18.65
N PHE A 129 -6.58 10.24 -17.34
CA PHE A 129 -7.60 10.00 -16.33
C PHE A 129 -8.71 11.05 -16.36
N ASN A 130 -8.37 12.34 -16.44
CA ASN A 130 -9.36 13.41 -16.52
C ASN A 130 -10.20 13.31 -17.80
N SER A 131 -9.59 13.02 -18.94
CA SER A 131 -10.28 12.83 -20.22
C SER A 131 -11.29 11.67 -20.14
N PHE A 132 -10.88 10.53 -19.60
CA PHE A 132 -11.78 9.40 -19.35
C PHE A 132 -12.90 9.77 -18.37
N PHE A 133 -12.56 10.43 -17.26
CA PHE A 133 -13.54 10.79 -16.25
C PHE A 133 -14.62 11.72 -16.82
N HIS A 134 -14.22 12.71 -17.62
CA HIS A 134 -15.14 13.59 -18.31
C HIS A 134 -16.01 12.85 -19.33
N SER A 135 -15.47 11.90 -20.09
CA SER A 135 -16.27 11.16 -21.08
C SER A 135 -17.32 10.24 -20.45
N VAL A 136 -17.06 9.71 -19.26
CA VAL A 136 -17.99 8.81 -18.55
C VAL A 136 -19.04 9.57 -17.74
N PHE A 137 -18.66 10.69 -17.13
CA PHE A 137 -19.49 11.36 -16.12
C PHE A 137 -20.06 12.72 -16.53
N LEU A 138 -19.60 13.32 -17.63
CA LEU A 138 -20.28 14.48 -18.20
C LEU A 138 -21.31 14.00 -19.23
N PRO A 139 -22.58 14.42 -19.12
CA PRO A 139 -23.54 14.28 -20.20
C PRO A 139 -23.03 15.05 -21.42
N HIS A 140 -23.26 14.50 -22.61
CA HIS A 140 -22.84 15.10 -23.88
C HIS A 140 -23.45 16.50 -24.13
N ASP A 141 -24.43 16.91 -23.33
CA ASP A 141 -25.20 18.15 -23.43
C ASP A 141 -24.75 19.28 -22.48
N ALA A 142 -23.62 19.15 -21.78
CA ALA A 142 -23.09 20.22 -20.93
C ALA A 142 -22.35 21.33 -21.69
N SER A 143 -22.48 21.40 -23.02
CA SER A 143 -22.02 22.53 -23.83
C SER A 143 -23.20 23.36 -24.33
N ALA A 144 -23.88 24.07 -23.41
CA ALA A 144 -24.65 25.23 -23.80
C ALA A 144 -23.71 26.47 -23.75
N PRO A 145 -23.59 27.24 -24.84
CA PRO A 145 -22.72 28.39 -24.89
C PRO A 145 -23.29 29.53 -24.04
N PHE A 146 -22.46 30.15 -23.22
CA PHE A 146 -22.76 31.48 -22.68
C PHE A 146 -22.63 32.49 -23.80
N SER A 147 -23.78 32.84 -24.40
CA SER A 147 -23.94 34.02 -25.24
C SER A 147 -25.03 34.91 -24.61
N HIS A 148 -24.61 35.97 -23.93
CA HIS A 148 -25.22 37.30 -24.03
C HIS A 148 -24.31 38.37 -23.43
#